data_AF-A0A382H1Y2-F1
#
_entry.id   AF-A0A382H1Y2-F1
#
_cell.length_a   1.000
_cell.length_b   1.000
_cell.length_c   1.000
_cell.angle_alpha   90.00
_cell.angle_beta   90.00
_cell.angle_gamma   90.00
#
_symmetry.space_group_name_H-M   'P 1'
#
loop_
_entity.id
_entity.type
_entity.pdbx_description
1 polymer ?
#
loop_
_entity_poly.entity_id
_entity_poly.type
_entity_poly.pdbx_seq_one_letter_code
_entity_poly.pdbx_strand_id
1 'polypeptide(L)'
;KTFFPDVGISNFIKLFGWILIPTFTVFFPLGIFYCFRNKEIKKIELIVIGIFAILPALYAFSRGISDFRYLFVTLPILSIFSVYTLEVFSYKLKRPRIKILLIIIVIIAISLVFFQTNLPNYEYERESYLLSQKIYEIASGINASYYPEGAYLRVAQLSDTTFPTSSIQAKSDIIFISSNGIDNIEDYITYGSDKGLTHLVVDERFIYDSKRADNFLDDVFENEEHYSYLIKEFDSIEEGYSYHLKIFKIDFEKFMN
;
A
#
# COMPACT_ATOMS: atom_id res chain seq x y z
N LYS A 1 -8.04 -14.81 19.83
CA LYS A 1 -8.76 -14.53 18.56
C LYS A 1 -9.61 -13.28 18.79
N THR A 2 -9.29 -12.17 18.13
CA THR A 2 -10.13 -10.97 18.16
C THR A 2 -11.47 -11.26 17.49
N PHE A 3 -12.56 -10.74 18.03
CA PHE A 3 -13.88 -10.90 17.46
C PHE A 3 -13.93 -10.18 16.10
N PHE A 4 -14.43 -10.87 15.08
CA PHE A 4 -14.37 -10.42 13.68
C PHE A 4 -14.98 -9.02 13.45
N PRO A 5 -16.14 -8.68 14.06
CA PRO A 5 -16.68 -7.32 14.04
C PRO A 5 -15.79 -6.25 14.69
N ASP A 6 -15.05 -6.57 15.76
CA ASP A 6 -14.20 -5.59 16.45
C ASP A 6 -13.06 -5.11 15.54
N VAL A 7 -12.46 -6.03 14.80
CA VAL A 7 -11.43 -5.73 13.80
C VAL A 7 -12.01 -4.84 12.70
N GLY A 8 -13.21 -5.18 12.21
CA GLY A 8 -13.89 -4.40 11.18
C GLY A 8 -14.21 -2.97 11.61
N ILE A 9 -14.76 -2.79 12.82
CA ILE A 9 -15.10 -1.48 13.37
C ILE A 9 -13.83 -0.64 13.60
N SER A 10 -12.78 -1.23 14.17
CA SER A 10 -11.50 -0.55 14.40
C SER A 10 -10.89 -0.04 13.09
N ASN A 11 -10.80 -0.91 12.08
CA ASN A 11 -10.31 -0.54 10.75
C ASN A 11 -11.20 0.49 10.07
N PHE A 12 -12.52 0.37 10.21
CA PHE A 12 -13.47 1.36 9.69
C PHE A 12 -13.23 2.74 10.29
N ILE A 13 -13.16 2.87 11.62
CA ILE A 13 -12.94 4.16 12.30
C ILE A 13 -11.63 4.79 11.82
N LYS A 14 -10.56 3.99 11.74
CA LYS A 14 -9.25 4.46 11.25
C LYS A 14 -9.34 4.97 9.82
N LEU A 15 -9.80 4.14 8.88
CA LEU A 15 -9.81 4.46 7.45
C LEU A 15 -10.84 5.55 7.10
N PHE A 16 -12.01 5.53 7.76
CA PHE A 16 -13.02 6.57 7.60
C PHE A 16 -12.54 7.91 8.18
N GLY A 17 -11.80 7.92 9.29
CA GLY A 17 -11.16 9.14 9.79
C GLY A 17 -10.17 9.71 8.77
N TRP A 18 -9.35 8.84 8.16
CA TRP A 18 -8.36 9.22 7.15
C TRP A 18 -8.99 9.79 5.87
N ILE A 19 -10.07 9.20 5.33
CA ILE A 19 -10.70 9.71 4.10
C ILE A 19 -11.37 11.08 4.29
N LEU A 20 -11.63 11.48 5.54
CA LEU A 20 -12.16 12.81 5.82
C LEU A 20 -11.08 13.90 5.69
N ILE A 21 -9.80 13.56 5.87
CA ILE A 21 -8.70 14.52 5.82
C ILE A 21 -8.33 14.80 4.36
N PRO A 22 -8.05 16.06 3.99
CA PRO A 22 -8.19 17.29 4.78
C PRO A 22 -9.56 17.97 4.63
N THR A 23 -10.31 17.59 3.59
CA THR A 23 -11.44 18.37 3.07
C THR A 23 -12.72 18.23 3.91
N PHE A 24 -13.04 17.02 4.36
CA PHE A 24 -14.32 16.71 5.01
C PHE A 24 -14.26 16.74 6.54
N THR A 25 -13.06 16.76 7.14
CA THR A 25 -12.84 16.65 8.59
C THR A 25 -13.73 17.59 9.41
N VAL A 26 -13.90 18.84 8.95
CA VAL A 26 -14.73 19.85 9.65
C VAL A 26 -16.16 19.88 9.12
N PHE A 27 -16.35 19.89 7.80
CA PHE A 27 -17.64 20.17 7.19
C PHE A 27 -18.62 18.99 7.25
N PHE A 28 -18.12 17.76 7.17
CA PHE A 28 -18.99 16.59 7.19
C PHE A 28 -19.68 16.39 8.56
N PRO A 29 -18.97 16.37 9.70
CA PRO A 29 -19.61 16.23 11.01
C PRO A 29 -20.63 17.35 11.30
N LEU A 30 -20.30 18.58 10.92
CA LEU A 30 -21.22 19.72 11.05
C LEU A 30 -22.46 19.57 10.16
N GLY A 31 -22.30 19.00 8.96
CA GLY A 31 -23.39 18.76 8.01
C GLY A 31 -24.39 17.77 8.57
N ILE A 32 -23.87 16.68 9.15
CA ILE A 32 -24.68 15.69 9.87
C ILE A 32 -25.40 16.32 11.07
N PHE A 33 -24.70 17.12 11.88
CA PHE A 33 -25.31 17.82 13.01
C PHE A 33 -26.48 18.73 12.58
N TYR A 34 -26.30 19.54 11.54
CA TYR A 34 -27.36 20.41 11.02
C TYR A 34 -28.49 19.65 10.33
N CYS A 35 -28.20 18.48 9.77
CA CYS A 35 -29.20 17.60 9.18
C CYS A 35 -30.19 17.11 10.24
N PHE A 36 -29.71 16.65 11.40
CA PHE A 36 -30.59 16.19 12.48
C PHE A 36 -31.47 17.29 13.09
N ARG A 37 -31.02 18.56 13.01
CA ARG A 37 -31.81 19.71 13.46
C ARG A 37 -32.96 20.05 12.51
N ASN A 38 -32.81 19.77 11.21
CA ASN A 38 -33.82 20.04 10.20
C ASN A 38 -34.22 18.72 9.52
N LYS A 39 -35.18 18.02 10.13
CA LYS A 39 -35.61 16.63 9.84
C LYS A 39 -36.38 16.47 8.51
N GLU A 40 -35.92 17.11 7.45
CA GLU A 40 -36.46 16.90 6.11
C GLU A 40 -36.24 15.45 5.68
N ILE A 41 -37.29 14.82 5.13
CA ILE A 41 -37.29 13.41 4.72
C ILE A 41 -36.13 13.11 3.78
N LYS A 42 -35.90 13.97 2.77
CA LYS A 42 -34.81 13.82 1.79
C LYS A 42 -33.42 13.73 2.44
N LYS A 43 -33.20 14.45 3.55
CA LYS A 43 -31.92 14.44 4.26
C LYS A 43 -31.75 13.15 5.06
N ILE A 44 -32.83 12.62 5.62
CA ILE A 44 -32.86 11.31 6.29
C ILE A 44 -32.62 10.19 5.27
N GLU A 45 -33.28 10.23 4.10
CA GLU A 45 -33.04 9.30 3.00
C GLU A 45 -31.56 9.25 2.60
N LEU A 46 -30.91 10.41 2.51
CA LEU A 46 -29.48 10.49 2.20
C LEU A 46 -28.60 9.82 3.28
N ILE A 47 -28.94 9.95 4.56
CA ILE A 47 -28.25 9.24 5.66
C ILE A 47 -28.42 7.73 5.48
N VAL A 48 -29.63 7.26 5.18
CA VAL A 48 -29.91 5.83 4.98
C VAL A 48 -29.09 5.29 3.80
N ILE A 49 -29.04 6.00 2.68
CA ILE A 49 -28.19 5.65 1.53
C ILE A 49 -26.71 5.57 1.97
N GLY A 50 -26.24 6.52 2.78
CA GLY A 50 -24.89 6.52 3.35
C GLY A 50 -24.58 5.29 4.19
N ILE A 51 -25.53 4.86 5.04
CA ILE A 51 -25.39 3.65 5.85
C ILE A 51 -25.24 2.41 4.95
N PHE A 52 -26.08 2.27 3.91
CA PHE A 52 -25.98 1.17 2.96
C PHE A 52 -24.67 1.20 2.16
N ALA A 53 -24.20 2.39 1.77
CA ALA A 53 -22.94 2.57 1.06
C ALA A 53 -21.71 2.14 1.89
N ILE A 54 -21.80 2.18 3.22
CA ILE A 54 -20.71 1.76 4.13
C ILE A 54 -20.65 0.22 4.30
N LEU A 55 -21.75 -0.51 4.07
CA LEU A 55 -21.81 -1.96 4.34
C LEU A 55 -20.72 -2.78 3.63
N PRO A 56 -20.40 -2.57 2.33
CA PRO A 56 -19.31 -3.29 1.66
C PRO A 56 -17.95 -3.06 2.33
N ALA A 57 -17.69 -1.83 2.78
CA ALA A 57 -16.47 -1.49 3.50
C ALA A 57 -16.39 -2.20 4.85
N LEU A 58 -17.46 -2.19 5.64
CA LEU A 58 -17.51 -2.92 6.92
C LEU A 58 -17.27 -4.41 6.74
N TYR A 59 -17.84 -5.02 5.69
CA TYR A 59 -17.61 -6.43 5.38
C TYR A 59 -16.13 -6.70 5.04
N ALA A 60 -15.55 -5.93 4.12
CA ALA A 60 -14.15 -6.08 3.71
C ALA A 60 -13.20 -5.88 4.90
N PHE A 61 -13.43 -4.84 5.71
CA PHE A 61 -12.58 -4.49 6.85
C PHE A 61 -12.63 -5.54 7.95
N SER A 62 -13.78 -6.17 8.15
CA SER A 62 -13.91 -7.29 9.08
C SER A 62 -13.13 -8.52 8.60
N ARG A 63 -13.04 -8.74 7.28
CA ARG A 63 -12.19 -9.78 6.64
C ARG A 63 -10.69 -9.46 6.68
N GLY A 64 -10.28 -8.36 7.31
CA GLY A 64 -8.89 -7.91 7.36
C GLY A 64 -8.43 -7.16 6.11
N ILE A 65 -9.33 -6.86 5.16
CA ILE A 65 -8.98 -6.18 3.91
C ILE A 65 -9.09 -4.66 4.12
N SER A 66 -8.04 -4.03 4.64
CA SER A 66 -8.06 -2.63 5.07
C SER A 66 -7.67 -1.66 3.95
N ASP A 67 -8.50 -1.54 2.91
CA ASP A 67 -8.24 -0.70 1.74
C ASP A 67 -9.21 0.49 1.63
N PHE A 68 -8.68 1.70 1.41
CA PHE A 68 -9.47 2.93 1.28
C PHE A 68 -10.49 2.91 0.15
N ARG A 69 -10.25 2.14 -0.91
CA ARG A 69 -11.11 2.12 -2.10
C ARG A 69 -12.53 1.68 -1.79
N TYR A 70 -12.72 0.87 -0.74
CA TYR A 70 -14.07 0.46 -0.30
C TYR A 70 -14.91 1.64 0.23
N LEU A 71 -14.29 2.75 0.65
CA LEU A 71 -14.98 3.93 1.13
C LEU A 71 -15.29 4.95 0.03
N PHE A 72 -14.77 4.79 -1.19
CA PHE A 72 -14.93 5.79 -2.26
C PHE A 72 -16.39 5.98 -2.68
N VAL A 73 -17.22 4.94 -2.55
CA VAL A 73 -18.67 5.02 -2.77
C VAL A 73 -19.35 6.03 -1.85
N THR A 74 -18.76 6.35 -0.70
CA THR A 74 -19.31 7.32 0.26
C THR A 74 -18.97 8.77 -0.08
N LEU A 75 -17.97 9.02 -0.93
CA LEU A 75 -17.47 10.38 -1.25
C LEU A 75 -18.56 11.36 -1.74
N PRO A 76 -19.49 10.97 -2.63
CA PRO A 76 -20.57 11.87 -3.04
C PRO A 76 -21.45 12.31 -1.86
N ILE A 77 -21.73 11.39 -0.93
CA ILE A 77 -22.57 11.66 0.25
C ILE A 77 -21.84 12.58 1.23
N LEU A 78 -20.55 12.33 1.48
CA LEU A 78 -19.69 13.20 2.28
C LEU A 78 -19.65 14.62 1.71
N SER A 79 -19.58 14.74 0.38
CA SER A 79 -19.56 16.02 -0.34
C SER A 79 -20.87 16.78 -0.16
N ILE A 80 -22.03 16.12 -0.30
CA ILE A 80 -23.34 16.76 -0.12
C ILE A 80 -23.49 17.33 1.29
N PHE A 81 -23.17 16.54 2.34
CA PHE A 81 -23.24 17.05 3.72
C PHE A 81 -22.26 18.19 3.99
N SER A 82 -21.08 18.14 3.39
CA SER A 82 -20.09 19.21 3.54
C SER A 82 -20.53 20.51 2.90
N VAL A 83 -21.12 20.44 1.70
CA VAL A 83 -21.71 21.61 1.01
C VAL A 83 -22.93 22.14 1.76
N TYR A 84 -23.76 21.26 2.33
CA TYR A 84 -24.89 21.68 3.16
C TYR A 84 -24.44 22.54 4.36
N THR A 85 -23.30 22.21 4.99
CA THR A 85 -22.72 23.07 6.05
C THR A 85 -22.39 24.47 5.54
N LEU A 86 -21.80 24.57 4.34
CA LEU A 86 -21.51 25.86 3.71
C LEU A 86 -22.79 26.65 3.41
N GLU A 87 -23.85 25.95 2.98
CA GLU A 87 -25.17 26.55 2.77
C GLU A 87 -25.74 27.12 4.09
N VAL A 88 -25.72 26.35 5.17
CA VAL A 88 -26.18 26.80 6.50
C VAL A 88 -25.39 28.03 6.97
N PHE A 89 -24.08 28.06 6.72
CA PHE A 89 -23.24 29.22 7.06
C PHE A 89 -23.53 30.44 6.19
N SER A 90 -23.98 30.25 4.95
CA SER A 90 -24.35 31.35 4.07
C SER A 90 -25.50 32.21 4.62
N TYR A 91 -26.43 31.60 5.36
CA TYR A 91 -27.54 32.32 5.99
C TYR A 91 -27.18 32.91 7.36
N LYS A 92 -26.25 32.29 8.11
CA LYS A 92 -25.93 32.69 9.49
C LYS A 92 -24.82 33.73 9.60
N LEU A 93 -23.94 33.83 8.60
CA LEU A 93 -22.77 34.70 8.67
C LEU A 93 -23.07 36.09 8.09
N LYS A 94 -22.66 37.15 8.80
CA LYS A 94 -22.56 38.50 8.22
C LYS A 94 -21.51 38.48 7.10
N ARG A 95 -21.86 39.00 5.91
CA ARG A 95 -21.04 38.99 4.66
C ARG A 95 -20.61 37.56 4.26
N PRO A 96 -21.57 36.67 3.95
CA PRO A 96 -21.31 35.24 3.78
C PRO A 96 -20.37 34.93 2.61
N ARG A 97 -20.49 35.65 1.48
CA ARG A 97 -19.67 35.43 0.28
C ARG A 97 -18.17 35.50 0.56
N ILE A 98 -17.73 36.55 1.27
CA ILE A 98 -16.30 36.76 1.59
C ILE A 98 -15.79 35.69 2.57
N LYS A 99 -16.60 35.34 3.58
CA LYS A 99 -16.21 34.35 4.59
C LYS A 99 -16.14 32.93 4.03
N ILE A 100 -17.10 32.55 3.18
CA ILE A 100 -17.07 31.25 2.50
C ILE A 100 -15.86 31.17 1.56
N LEU A 101 -15.57 32.23 0.81
CA LEU A 101 -14.38 32.28 -0.03
C LEU A 101 -13.09 32.08 0.80
N LEU A 102 -12.98 32.76 1.94
CA LEU A 102 -11.83 32.62 2.84
C LEU A 102 -11.71 31.19 3.38
N ILE A 103 -12.82 30.56 3.76
CA ILE A 103 -12.86 29.16 4.19
C ILE A 103 -12.34 28.23 3.07
N ILE A 104 -12.79 28.41 1.83
CA ILE A 104 -12.36 27.59 0.70
C ILE A 104 -10.84 27.74 0.47
N ILE A 105 -10.33 28.97 0.53
CA ILE A 105 -8.88 29.23 0.41
C ILE A 105 -8.09 28.49 1.50
N VAL A 106 -8.58 28.52 2.75
CA VAL A 106 -7.95 27.81 3.87
C VAL A 106 -7.96 26.29 3.64
N ILE A 107 -9.08 25.71 3.17
CA ILE A 107 -9.16 24.28 2.86
C ILE A 107 -8.16 23.91 1.77
N ILE A 108 -8.07 24.69 0.69
CA ILE A 108 -7.12 24.44 -0.40
C ILE A 108 -5.69 24.53 0.13
N ALA A 109 -5.35 25.53 0.95
CA ALA A 109 -4.02 25.67 1.53
C ALA A 109 -3.66 24.46 2.42
N ILE A 110 -4.56 24.04 3.32
CA ILE A 110 -4.35 22.83 4.14
C ILE A 110 -4.21 21.60 3.25
N SER A 111 -4.99 21.51 2.17
CA SER A 111 -4.92 20.40 1.23
C SER A 111 -3.59 20.33 0.49
N LEU A 112 -3.03 21.47 0.09
CA LEU A 112 -1.72 21.55 -0.54
C LEU A 112 -0.60 21.16 0.42
N VAL A 113 -0.65 21.63 1.67
CA VAL A 113 0.31 21.23 2.71
C VAL A 113 0.21 19.73 2.95
N PHE A 114 -1.00 19.21 3.15
CA PHE A 114 -1.23 17.78 3.31
C PHE A 114 -0.73 16.96 2.12
N PHE A 115 -0.99 17.41 0.89
CA PHE A 115 -0.49 16.77 -0.31
C PHE A 115 1.04 16.72 -0.32
N GLN A 116 1.71 17.86 -0.07
CA GLN A 116 3.17 17.95 -0.05
C GLN A 116 3.81 17.04 1.00
N THR A 117 3.23 16.94 2.20
CA THR A 117 3.76 16.10 3.28
C THR A 117 3.53 14.61 3.05
N ASN A 118 2.60 14.23 2.18
CA ASN A 118 2.27 12.84 1.86
C ASN A 118 2.77 12.43 0.46
N LEU A 119 3.63 13.23 -0.17
CA LEU A 119 4.28 12.83 -1.42
C LEU A 119 5.13 11.58 -1.18
N PRO A 120 5.03 10.56 -2.05
CA PRO A 120 5.90 9.41 -1.97
C PRO A 120 7.35 9.83 -2.31
N ASN A 121 8.31 9.02 -1.87
CA ASN A 121 9.68 9.19 -2.30
C ASN A 121 9.83 8.71 -3.75
N TYR A 122 9.67 9.63 -4.71
CA TYR A 122 9.68 9.29 -6.13
C TYR A 122 10.97 8.61 -6.61
N GLU A 123 12.13 8.96 -6.04
CA GLU A 123 13.39 8.29 -6.39
C GLU A 123 13.38 6.84 -5.90
N TYR A 124 12.96 6.60 -4.67
CA TYR A 124 12.81 5.25 -4.14
C TYR A 124 11.86 4.38 -4.98
N GLU A 125 10.70 4.90 -5.36
CA GLU A 125 9.73 4.16 -6.18
C GLU A 125 10.29 3.87 -7.58
N ARG A 126 11.02 4.83 -8.16
CA ARG A 126 11.70 4.68 -9.45
C ARG A 126 12.79 3.62 -9.37
N GLU A 127 13.66 3.69 -8.36
CA GLU A 127 14.73 2.71 -8.15
C GLU A 127 14.16 1.30 -7.90
N SER A 128 13.12 1.18 -7.07
CA SER A 128 12.43 -0.10 -6.81
C SER A 128 11.89 -0.74 -8.10
N TYR A 129 11.36 0.08 -9.02
CA TYR A 129 10.94 -0.39 -10.34
C TYR A 129 12.12 -0.85 -11.21
N LEU A 130 13.19 -0.05 -11.30
CA LEU A 130 14.38 -0.39 -12.10
C LEU A 130 15.06 -1.66 -11.58
N LEU A 131 15.21 -1.80 -10.26
CA LEU A 131 15.74 -3.00 -9.62
C LEU A 131 14.85 -4.21 -9.90
N SER A 132 13.53 -4.03 -9.94
CA SER A 132 12.61 -5.10 -10.34
C SER A 132 12.79 -5.52 -11.80
N GLN A 133 13.09 -4.60 -12.72
CA GLN A 133 13.47 -4.97 -14.09
C GLN A 133 14.77 -5.78 -14.10
N LYS A 134 15.75 -5.42 -13.27
CA LYS A 134 17.00 -6.17 -13.18
C LYS A 134 16.80 -7.58 -12.64
N ILE A 135 16.01 -7.74 -11.58
CA ILE A 135 15.65 -9.05 -11.03
C ILE A 135 14.93 -9.89 -12.09
N TYR A 136 14.00 -9.30 -12.85
CA TYR A 136 13.30 -10.01 -13.93
C TYR A 136 14.22 -10.49 -15.05
N GLU A 137 15.28 -9.74 -15.36
CA GLU A 137 16.27 -10.12 -16.37
C GLU A 137 17.09 -11.36 -15.97
N ILE A 138 17.44 -11.49 -14.68
CA ILE A 138 18.43 -12.49 -14.23
C ILE A 138 17.85 -13.65 -13.42
N ALA A 139 16.67 -13.49 -12.81
CA ALA A 139 16.09 -14.48 -11.90
C ALA A 139 14.78 -15.09 -12.42
N SER A 140 14.62 -16.41 -12.21
CA SER A 140 13.38 -17.13 -12.53
C SER A 140 12.55 -17.48 -11.29
N GLY A 141 13.17 -17.48 -10.11
CA GLY A 141 12.48 -17.70 -8.85
C GLY A 141 13.23 -17.10 -7.66
N ILE A 142 12.49 -16.39 -6.81
CA ILE A 142 13.01 -15.56 -5.72
C ILE A 142 12.22 -15.73 -4.42
N ASN A 143 12.74 -15.17 -3.33
CA ASN A 143 12.05 -15.12 -2.05
C ASN A 143 10.82 -14.21 -2.06
N ALA A 144 9.68 -14.74 -1.59
CA ALA A 144 8.42 -13.99 -1.52
C ALA A 144 8.43 -12.91 -0.42
N SER A 145 9.38 -12.96 0.51
CA SER A 145 9.60 -11.96 1.57
C SER A 145 10.15 -10.64 1.07
N TYR A 146 10.58 -10.56 -0.20
CA TYR A 146 10.89 -9.31 -0.89
C TYR A 146 9.59 -8.51 -1.18
N TYR A 147 8.94 -8.01 -0.13
CA TYR A 147 7.70 -7.23 -0.17
C TYR A 147 7.83 -6.03 0.77
N PRO A 148 7.35 -4.82 0.40
CA PRO A 148 6.46 -4.51 -0.73
C PRO A 148 7.11 -4.31 -2.10
N GLU A 149 8.43 -4.18 -2.20
CA GLU A 149 9.15 -3.78 -3.43
C GLU A 149 9.01 -4.83 -4.53
N GLY A 150 8.95 -6.12 -4.19
CA GLY A 150 8.67 -7.18 -5.15
C GLY A 150 7.31 -7.08 -5.83
N ALA A 151 6.40 -6.19 -5.38
CA ALA A 151 5.20 -5.88 -6.14
C ALA A 151 5.51 -5.25 -7.51
N TYR A 152 6.63 -4.53 -7.63
CA TYR A 152 7.09 -3.92 -8.89
C TYR A 152 7.51 -4.96 -9.93
N LEU A 153 7.89 -6.17 -9.54
CA LEU A 153 8.22 -7.27 -10.47
C LEU A 153 7.06 -7.61 -11.40
N ARG A 154 5.83 -7.54 -10.89
CA ARG A 154 4.62 -7.75 -11.69
C ARG A 154 4.43 -6.69 -12.77
N VAL A 155 5.01 -5.51 -12.59
CA VAL A 155 4.98 -4.41 -13.57
C VAL A 155 6.19 -4.49 -14.49
N ALA A 156 7.36 -4.83 -13.94
CA ALA A 156 8.61 -4.97 -14.68
C ALA A 156 8.46 -5.91 -15.88
N GLN A 157 7.87 -7.10 -15.69
CA GLN A 157 7.60 -8.06 -16.77
C GLN A 157 6.70 -7.53 -17.90
N LEU A 158 5.93 -6.47 -17.67
CA LEU A 158 5.03 -5.91 -18.68
C LEU A 158 5.77 -5.02 -19.66
N SER A 159 7.03 -4.63 -19.39
CA SER A 159 7.83 -3.84 -20.33
C SER A 159 7.98 -4.54 -21.68
N ASP A 160 7.95 -5.87 -21.67
CA ASP A 160 8.19 -6.70 -22.85
C ASP A 160 6.87 -7.07 -23.56
N THR A 161 5.74 -6.58 -23.06
CA THR A 161 4.40 -6.87 -23.58
C THR A 161 3.84 -5.69 -24.36
N THR A 162 3.19 -5.95 -25.50
CA THR A 162 2.44 -4.93 -26.23
C THR A 162 1.06 -4.75 -25.63
N PHE A 163 0.72 -3.53 -25.21
CA PHE A 163 -0.62 -3.21 -24.75
C PHE A 163 -1.63 -3.17 -25.92
N PRO A 164 -2.86 -3.71 -25.76
CA PRO A 164 -3.41 -4.38 -24.58
C PRO A 164 -3.01 -5.85 -24.47
N THR A 165 -2.74 -6.31 -23.24
CA THR A 165 -2.45 -7.72 -22.91
C THR A 165 -3.49 -8.27 -21.94
N SER A 166 -3.82 -9.56 -22.06
CA SER A 166 -4.75 -10.23 -21.14
C SER A 166 -4.09 -10.52 -19.79
N SER A 167 -4.88 -10.63 -18.71
CA SER A 167 -4.34 -10.98 -17.38
C SER A 167 -3.65 -12.36 -17.33
N ILE A 168 -3.99 -13.25 -18.26
CA ILE A 168 -3.35 -14.57 -18.40
C ILE A 168 -1.97 -14.42 -19.05
N GLN A 169 -1.87 -13.61 -20.11
CA GLN A 169 -0.59 -13.32 -20.79
C GLN A 169 0.32 -12.41 -19.97
N ALA A 170 -0.26 -11.55 -19.14
CA ALA A 170 0.44 -10.66 -18.21
C ALA A 170 0.87 -11.36 -16.90
N LYS A 171 0.70 -12.68 -16.79
CA LYS A 171 1.08 -13.42 -15.59
C LYS A 171 2.60 -13.50 -15.50
N SER A 172 3.13 -13.38 -14.29
CA SER A 172 4.56 -13.49 -14.03
C SER A 172 5.07 -14.90 -14.25
N ASP A 173 6.18 -14.99 -14.97
CA ASP A 173 7.00 -16.20 -15.07
C ASP A 173 7.89 -16.38 -13.84
N ILE A 174 8.14 -15.32 -13.06
CA ILE A 174 8.89 -15.40 -11.81
C ILE A 174 8.07 -16.17 -10.78
N ILE A 175 8.71 -17.16 -10.17
CA ILE A 175 8.16 -17.93 -9.06
C ILE A 175 8.53 -17.25 -7.74
N PHE A 176 7.53 -16.96 -6.91
CA PHE A 176 7.73 -16.40 -5.56
C PHE A 176 7.63 -17.50 -4.52
N ILE A 177 8.72 -17.74 -3.78
CA ILE A 177 8.82 -18.85 -2.84
C ILE A 177 8.67 -18.30 -1.42
N SER A 178 7.55 -18.61 -0.79
CA SER A 178 7.30 -18.31 0.64
C SER A 178 8.12 -19.22 1.52
N SER A 179 8.73 -18.67 2.58
CA SER A 179 9.47 -19.41 3.60
C SER A 179 8.60 -20.35 4.43
N ASN A 180 7.28 -20.15 4.47
CA ASN A 180 6.35 -21.02 5.20
C ASN A 180 6.71 -21.25 6.68
N GLY A 181 7.33 -20.26 7.34
CA GLY A 181 7.76 -20.38 8.74
C GLY A 181 9.06 -21.15 8.92
N ILE A 182 9.88 -21.24 7.87
CA ILE A 182 11.28 -21.62 7.95
C ILE A 182 12.06 -20.41 8.48
N ASP A 183 12.90 -20.64 9.49
CA ASP A 183 13.61 -19.58 10.22
C ASP A 183 15.13 -19.57 9.97
N ASN A 184 15.64 -20.38 9.03
CA ASN A 184 17.05 -20.41 8.65
C ASN A 184 17.23 -20.54 7.13
N ILE A 185 18.39 -20.09 6.64
CA ILE A 185 18.66 -19.97 5.22
C ILE A 185 18.89 -21.32 4.52
N GLU A 186 19.55 -22.27 5.17
CA GLU A 186 19.83 -23.59 4.60
C GLU A 186 18.55 -24.39 4.35
N ASP A 187 17.65 -24.46 5.34
CA ASP A 187 16.36 -25.11 5.19
C ASP A 187 15.51 -24.40 4.13
N TYR A 188 15.60 -23.07 4.05
CA TYR A 188 14.86 -22.28 3.07
C TYR A 188 15.32 -22.57 1.64
N ILE A 189 16.64 -22.62 1.40
CA ILE A 189 17.22 -22.95 0.10
C ILE A 189 16.89 -24.39 -0.28
N THR A 190 17.00 -25.33 0.66
CA THR A 190 16.65 -26.74 0.44
C THR A 190 15.19 -26.88 0.02
N TYR A 191 14.28 -26.27 0.78
CA TYR A 191 12.86 -26.24 0.46
C TYR A 191 12.54 -25.51 -0.85
N GLY A 192 13.26 -24.42 -1.13
CA GLY A 192 13.06 -23.58 -2.30
C GLY A 192 13.56 -24.21 -3.59
N SER A 193 14.63 -25.00 -3.54
CA SER A 193 15.22 -25.73 -4.68
C SER A 193 14.15 -26.52 -5.44
N ASP A 194 13.38 -27.34 -4.73
CA ASP A 194 12.31 -28.17 -5.30
C ASP A 194 11.13 -27.36 -5.86
N LYS A 195 11.07 -26.06 -5.55
CA LYS A 195 10.00 -25.13 -5.95
C LYS A 195 10.44 -24.12 -7.00
N GLY A 196 11.67 -24.24 -7.51
CA GLY A 196 12.21 -23.36 -8.53
C GLY A 196 12.81 -22.07 -7.99
N LEU A 197 13.25 -22.05 -6.72
CA LEU A 197 14.11 -20.97 -6.22
C LEU A 197 15.44 -20.98 -7.00
N THR A 198 15.87 -19.81 -7.47
CA THR A 198 17.11 -19.67 -8.24
C THR A 198 18.02 -18.59 -7.67
N HIS A 199 17.41 -17.53 -7.13
CA HIS A 199 18.10 -16.38 -6.60
C HIS A 199 17.50 -15.96 -5.25
N LEU A 200 18.30 -15.31 -4.43
CA LEU A 200 17.86 -14.56 -3.27
C LEU A 200 17.94 -13.08 -3.60
N VAL A 201 16.86 -12.36 -3.30
CA VAL A 201 16.78 -10.91 -3.37
C VAL A 201 16.73 -10.39 -1.95
N VAL A 202 17.77 -9.67 -1.56
CA VAL A 202 17.96 -9.20 -0.19
C VAL A 202 18.28 -7.71 -0.22
N ASP A 203 17.65 -6.93 0.64
CA ASP A 203 17.88 -5.49 0.75
C ASP A 203 18.05 -5.04 2.21
N GLU A 204 18.45 -3.78 2.38
CA GLU A 204 18.72 -3.18 3.68
C GLU A 204 17.53 -3.23 4.65
N ARG A 205 16.30 -3.34 4.14
CA ARG A 205 15.09 -3.35 4.99
C ARG A 205 14.92 -4.66 5.75
N PHE A 206 15.61 -5.75 5.38
CA PHE A 206 15.62 -6.97 6.20
C PHE A 206 16.24 -6.73 7.58
N ILE A 207 17.10 -5.71 7.72
CA ILE A 207 17.76 -5.36 8.98
C ILE A 207 16.80 -4.65 9.95
N TYR A 208 15.97 -3.72 9.45
CA TYR A 208 15.24 -2.78 10.32
C TYR A 208 13.72 -2.78 10.17
N ASP A 209 13.17 -3.36 9.11
CA ASP A 209 11.71 -3.44 8.95
C ASP A 209 11.17 -4.77 9.49
N SER A 210 10.58 -4.72 10.69
CA SER A 210 9.93 -5.87 11.33
C SER A 210 8.73 -6.45 10.56
N LYS A 211 8.32 -5.81 9.44
CA LYS A 211 7.32 -6.36 8.52
C LYS A 211 7.92 -7.22 7.43
N ARG A 212 9.23 -7.13 7.15
CA ARG A 212 9.89 -8.14 6.31
C ARG A 212 9.86 -9.45 7.07
N ALA A 213 9.26 -10.46 6.45
CA ALA A 213 9.39 -11.83 6.93
C ALA A 213 10.83 -12.30 6.71
N ASP A 214 11.21 -13.42 7.32
CA ASP A 214 12.49 -14.10 7.07
C ASP A 214 13.70 -13.34 7.59
N ASN A 215 13.73 -13.13 8.92
CA ASN A 215 14.81 -12.40 9.58
C ASN A 215 16.18 -12.96 9.21
N PHE A 216 16.35 -14.26 8.96
CA PHE A 216 17.63 -14.87 8.55
C PHE A 216 18.26 -14.26 7.29
N LEU A 217 17.52 -13.48 6.49
CA LEU A 217 18.05 -12.76 5.34
C LEU A 217 18.81 -11.48 5.74
N ASP A 218 18.69 -10.99 6.97
CA ASP A 218 19.52 -9.91 7.49
C ASP A 218 21.01 -10.29 7.51
N ASP A 219 21.31 -11.50 7.97
CA ASP A 219 22.66 -12.05 8.05
C ASP A 219 23.25 -12.27 6.66
N VAL A 220 22.45 -12.71 5.69
CA VAL A 220 22.87 -12.82 4.29
C VAL A 220 23.25 -11.44 3.72
N PHE A 221 22.54 -10.38 4.12
CA PHE A 221 22.83 -9.03 3.66
C PHE A 221 24.12 -8.46 4.27
N GLU A 222 24.31 -8.65 5.57
CA GLU A 222 25.43 -8.09 6.33
C GLU A 222 26.72 -8.91 6.21
N ASN A 223 26.60 -10.24 6.16
CA ASN A 223 27.72 -11.20 6.23
C ASN A 223 27.74 -12.12 4.99
N GLU A 224 27.63 -11.53 3.79
CA GLU A 224 27.54 -12.26 2.53
C GLU A 224 28.70 -13.25 2.30
N GLU A 225 29.88 -12.95 2.83
CA GLU A 225 31.08 -13.78 2.76
C GLU A 225 30.96 -15.13 3.50
N HIS A 226 30.03 -15.28 4.44
CA HIS A 226 29.78 -16.55 5.13
C HIS A 226 29.10 -17.58 4.23
N TYR A 227 28.51 -17.14 3.13
CA TYR A 227 27.69 -17.96 2.26
C TYR A 227 28.37 -18.24 0.92
N SER A 228 29.35 -19.15 0.91
CA SER A 228 30.15 -19.45 -0.29
C SER A 228 29.35 -20.00 -1.48
N TYR A 229 28.12 -20.48 -1.23
CA TYR A 229 27.17 -20.96 -2.24
C TYR A 229 26.28 -19.83 -2.80
N LEU A 230 26.37 -18.60 -2.28
CA LEU A 230 25.67 -17.43 -2.81
C LEU A 230 26.62 -16.60 -3.66
N ILE A 231 26.40 -16.60 -4.97
CA ILE A 231 27.19 -15.81 -5.91
C ILE A 231 26.48 -14.47 -6.09
N LYS A 232 27.10 -13.38 -5.61
CA LYS A 232 26.58 -12.03 -5.83
C LYS A 232 26.68 -11.67 -7.32
N GLU A 233 25.54 -11.60 -7.99
CA GLU A 233 25.46 -11.22 -9.41
C GLU A 233 25.15 -9.73 -9.60
N PHE A 234 24.58 -9.09 -8.57
CA PHE A 234 24.23 -7.69 -8.61
C PHE A 234 24.26 -7.05 -7.22
N ASP A 235 24.80 -5.84 -7.16
CA ASP A 235 24.76 -4.97 -5.99
C ASP A 235 24.37 -3.56 -6.44
N SER A 236 23.21 -3.11 -6.00
CA SER A 236 22.64 -1.81 -6.40
C SER A 236 23.54 -0.60 -6.04
N ILE A 237 24.32 -0.67 -4.96
CA ILE A 237 25.18 0.45 -4.55
C ILE A 237 26.37 0.55 -5.51
N GLU A 238 26.90 -0.58 -5.97
CA GLU A 238 27.97 -0.64 -6.97
C GLU A 238 27.54 -0.02 -8.31
N GLU A 239 26.23 -0.04 -8.59
CA GLU A 239 25.60 0.53 -9.78
C GLU A 239 25.05 1.96 -9.58
N GLY A 240 25.30 2.57 -8.42
CA GLY A 240 24.98 3.97 -8.14
C GLY A 240 23.53 4.25 -7.73
N TYR A 241 22.78 3.23 -7.32
CA TYR A 241 21.45 3.39 -6.72
C TYR A 241 21.56 3.89 -5.28
N SER A 242 20.50 4.53 -4.79
CA SER A 242 20.40 4.96 -3.39
C SER A 242 19.85 3.85 -2.49
N TYR A 243 18.92 3.05 -3.01
CA TYR A 243 18.32 1.92 -2.31
C TYR A 243 19.19 0.66 -2.42
N HIS A 244 19.64 0.15 -1.27
CA HIS A 244 20.61 -0.96 -1.23
C HIS A 244 19.91 -2.33 -1.29
N LEU A 245 19.93 -2.92 -2.48
CA LEU A 245 19.52 -4.27 -2.82
C LEU A 245 20.68 -5.07 -3.43
N LYS A 246 20.75 -6.34 -3.05
CA LYS A 246 21.68 -7.34 -3.57
C LYS A 246 20.91 -8.53 -4.16
N ILE A 247 21.42 -9.08 -5.25
CA ILE A 247 20.86 -10.28 -5.89
C ILE A 247 21.93 -11.36 -5.92
N PHE A 248 21.63 -12.47 -5.25
CA PHE A 248 22.52 -13.61 -5.15
C PHE A 248 21.94 -14.77 -5.95
N LYS A 249 22.74 -15.34 -6.85
CA LYS A 249 22.46 -16.62 -7.47
C LYS A 249 22.87 -17.75 -6.54
N ILE A 250 21.99 -18.72 -6.35
CA ILE A 250 22.29 -19.90 -5.55
C ILE A 250 23.04 -20.90 -6.41
N ASP A 251 24.27 -21.24 -6.01
CA ASP A 251 25.04 -22.34 -6.55
C ASP A 251 24.67 -23.63 -5.80
N PHE A 252 23.66 -24.35 -6.32
CA PHE A 252 23.17 -25.57 -5.69
C PHE A 252 24.21 -26.70 -5.64
N GLU A 253 25.20 -26.70 -6.53
CA GLU A 253 26.29 -27.69 -6.47
C GLU A 253 27.19 -27.43 -5.27
N LYS A 254 27.52 -26.15 -5.00
CA LYS A 254 28.27 -25.78 -3.79
C LYS A 254 27.45 -25.89 -2.52
N PHE A 255 26.15 -25.66 -2.58
CA PHE A 255 25.27 -25.77 -1.41
C PHE A 255 25.15 -27.23 -0.92
N MET A 256 25.16 -28.20 -1.83
CA MET A 256 24.95 -29.62 -1.52
C MET A 256 26.25 -30.38 -1.18
N ASN A 257 27.42 -29.75 -1.34
CA ASN A 257 28.75 -30.33 -1.09
C ASN A 257 29.39 -29.75 0.17
#